data_AF-A0A7V4S4N1-F1
#
_entry.id   AF-A0A7V4S4N1-F1
#
_cell.length_a   1.000
_cell.length_b   1.000
_cell.length_c   1.000
_cell.angle_alpha   90.00
_cell.angle_beta   90.00
_cell.angle_gamma   90.00
#
_symmetry.space_group_name_H-M   'P 1'
#
loop_
_entity.id
_entity.type
_entity.pdbx_description
1 polymer ?
#
loop_
_entity_poly.entity_id
_entity_poly.type
_entity_poly.pdbx_seq_one_letter_code
_entity_poly.pdbx_strand_id
1 'polypeptide(L)' 'MIPNNKGYFGEFGGRFVPETLVSALDELTSAYFKLSKDKNFRKKLNYYLREYAGRPTPLYFAENLTKFL' A
#
# COMPACT_ATOMS: atom_id res chain seq x y z
N MET A 1 -6.50 -13.99 6.57
CA MET A 1 -6.05 -12.63 6.16
C MET A 1 -5.61 -12.72 4.71
N ILE A 2 -5.94 -11.74 3.88
CA ILE A 2 -5.56 -11.69 2.46
C ILE A 2 -4.47 -10.61 2.31
N PRO A 3 -3.42 -10.82 1.50
CA PRO A 3 -3.06 -12.09 0.85
C PRO A 3 -2.65 -13.17 1.86
N ASN A 4 -2.61 -14.43 1.41
CA ASN A 4 -2.01 -15.50 2.21
C ASN A 4 -0.48 -15.29 2.34
N ASN A 5 0.19 -16.10 3.16
CA ASN A 5 1.64 -15.97 3.42
C ASN A 5 2.52 -16.14 2.17
N LYS A 6 1.99 -16.72 1.10
CA LYS A 6 2.68 -16.86 -0.19
C LYS A 6 2.39 -15.69 -1.15
N GLY A 7 1.60 -14.70 -0.73
CA GLY A 7 1.25 -13.54 -1.54
C GLY A 7 0.05 -13.73 -2.47
N TYR A 8 -0.78 -14.76 -2.26
CA TYR A 8 -1.96 -15.02 -3.11
C TYR A 8 -3.25 -14.42 -2.53
N PHE A 9 -4.07 -13.87 -3.42
CA PHE A 9 -5.46 -13.44 -3.25
C PHE A 9 -6.36 -14.47 -3.94
N GLY A 10 -6.74 -15.54 -3.23
CA GLY A 10 -7.38 -16.70 -3.87
C GLY A 10 -6.39 -17.41 -4.78
N GLU A 11 -6.74 -17.60 -6.06
CA GLU A 11 -5.87 -18.20 -7.08
C GLU A 11 -4.89 -17.21 -7.73
N PHE A 12 -5.05 -15.91 -7.48
CA PHE A 12 -4.28 -14.85 -8.13
C PHE A 12 -3.15 -14.32 -7.25
N GLY A 13 -2.06 -13.83 -7.85
CA GLY A 13 -0.92 -13.26 -7.14
C GLY A 13 0.25 -14.25 -7.02
N GLY A 14 0.91 -14.28 -5.87
CA GLY A 14 2.15 -15.03 -5.70
C GLY A 14 3.39 -14.30 -6.22
N ARG A 15 4.52 -15.00 -6.24
CA ARG A 15 5.83 -14.45 -6.67
C ARG A 15 6.46 -15.38 -7.71
N PHE A 16 6.23 -15.07 -8.99
CA PHE A 16 6.81 -15.79 -10.13
C PHE A 16 7.95 -14.96 -10.72
N VAL A 17 9.10 -15.00 -10.04
CA VAL A 17 10.29 -14.21 -10.41
C VAL A 17 11.50 -15.13 -10.55
N PRO A 18 12.56 -14.69 -11.26
CA PRO A 18 13.84 -15.38 -11.25
C PRO A 18 14.38 -15.59 -9.83
N GLU A 19 15.12 -16.69 -9.62
CA GLU A 19 15.73 -17.04 -8.34
C GLU A 19 16.61 -15.92 -7.78
N THR A 20 17.32 -15.20 -8.67
CA THR A 20 18.17 -14.05 -8.34
C THR A 20 17.43 -12.90 -7.67
N LEU A 21 16.09 -12.82 -7.77
CA LEU A 21 15.26 -11.79 -7.15
C LEU A 21 14.61 -12.24 -5.84
N VAL A 22 14.63 -13.54 -5.52
CA VAL A 22 13.91 -14.07 -4.35
C VAL A 22 14.41 -13.43 -3.06
N SER A 23 15.73 -13.37 -2.87
CA SER A 23 16.35 -12.80 -1.67
C SER A 23 15.98 -11.32 -1.46
N ALA A 24 16.02 -10.52 -2.52
CA ALA A 24 15.66 -9.10 -2.44
C ALA A 24 14.17 -8.89 -2.08
N LEU A 25 13.28 -9.75 -2.61
CA LEU A 25 11.86 -9.68 -2.27
C LEU A 25 11.58 -10.12 -0.83
N ASP A 26 12.31 -11.12 -0.31
CA ASP A 26 12.18 -11.55 1.08
C ASP A 26 12.65 -10.46 2.04
N GLU A 27 13.78 -9.80 1.75
CA GLU A 27 14.27 -8.66 2.54
C GLU A 27 13.25 -7.51 2.55
N LEU A 28 12.74 -7.12 1.37
CA LEU A 28 11.72 -6.08 1.25
C LEU A 28 10.46 -6.42 2.05
N THR A 29 10.00 -7.67 1.96
CA THR A 29 8.81 -8.14 2.67
C THR A 29 9.00 -8.05 4.18
N SER A 30 10.15 -8.51 4.68
CA SER A 30 10.52 -8.43 6.10
C SER A 30 10.57 -6.97 6.59
N ALA A 31 11.26 -6.10 5.84
CA ALA A 31 11.36 -4.68 6.14
C ALA A 31 9.99 -4.00 6.17
N TYR A 32 9.11 -4.30 5.21
CA TYR A 32 7.76 -3.77 5.17
C TYR A 32 6.94 -4.20 6.40
N PHE A 33 6.94 -5.48 6.77
CA PHE A 33 6.16 -5.95 7.92
C PHE A 33 6.65 -5.36 9.25
N LYS A 34 7.95 -5.09 9.35
CA LYS A 34 8.53 -4.36 10.49
C LYS A 34 8.09 -2.89 10.49
N LEU A 35 8.32 -2.16 9.39
CA LEU A 35 8.10 -0.71 9.31
C LEU A 35 6.63 -0.31 9.27
N SER A 36 5.76 -1.13 8.67
CA SER A 36 4.31 -0.89 8.64
C SER A 36 3.67 -0.89 10.04
N LYS A 37 4.29 -1.55 11.01
CA LYS A 37 3.86 -1.57 12.42
C LYS A 37 4.62 -0.56 13.28
N ASP A 38 5.71 0.02 12.77
CA ASP A 38 6.52 1.01 13.48
C ASP A 38 5.78 2.36 13.57
N LYS A 39 5.56 2.83 14.81
CA LYS A 39 4.83 4.07 15.08
C LYS A 39 5.57 5.31 14.56
N ASN A 40 6.89 5.34 14.63
CA ASN A 40 7.71 6.47 14.18
C ASN A 40 7.69 6.56 12.66
N PHE A 41 7.81 5.42 11.96
CA PHE A 41 7.70 5.37 10.51
C PHE A 41 6.32 5.86 10.04
N ARG A 42 5.24 5.35 10.64
CA ARG A 42 3.87 5.80 10.33
C ARG A 42 3.67 7.29 10.58
N LYS A 43 4.21 7.83 11.69
CA LYS A 43 4.14 9.27 11.99
C LYS A 43 4.86 10.10 10.93
N LYS A 44 6.05 9.66 10.49
CA LYS A 44 6.81 10.33 9.43
C LYS A 44 6.09 10.28 8.08
N LEU A 45 5.53 9.12 7.72
CA LEU A 45 4.73 8.97 6.49
C LEU A 45 3.51 9.90 6.52
N ASN A 46 2.75 9.91 7.62
CA ASN A 46 1.59 10.78 7.77
C ASN A 46 1.94 12.27 7.72
N TYR A 47 3.08 12.66 8.27
CA TYR A 47 3.59 14.02 8.15
C TYR A 47 3.77 14.42 6.69
N TYR A 48 4.49 13.62 5.89
CA TYR A 48 4.69 13.95 4.47
C TYR A 48 3.41 13.86 3.65
N LEU A 49 2.51 12.92 3.95
CA LEU A 49 1.21 12.88 3.29
C LEU A 49 0.45 14.20 3.50
N ARG A 50 0.51 14.78 4.69
CA ARG A 50 -0.19 16.03 5.02
C ARG A 50 0.54 17.27 4.52
N GLU A 51 1.80 17.45 4.88
CA GLU A 51 2.54 18.70 4.65
C GLU A 51 3.13 18.80 3.25
N TYR A 52 3.38 17.67 2.58
CA TYR A 52 4.04 17.66 1.27
C TYR A 52 3.09 17.20 0.16
N ALA A 53 2.39 16.08 0.35
CA ALA A 53 1.48 15.55 -0.66
C ALA A 53 0.06 16.17 -0.63
N GLY A 54 -0.24 17.04 0.34
CA GLY A 54 -1.51 17.77 0.43
C GLY A 54 -2.73 16.94 0.83
N ARG A 55 -2.54 15.84 1.59
CA ARG A 55 -3.65 15.03 2.12
C ARG A 55 -4.26 15.63 3.39
N PRO A 56 -5.55 15.36 3.68
CA PRO A 56 -6.50 14.57 2.87
C PRO A 56 -7.00 15.33 1.63
N THR A 57 -7.27 14.58 0.57
CA THR A 57 -7.93 15.13 -0.62
C THR A 57 -9.42 15.35 -0.34
N PRO A 58 -10.02 16.48 -0.79
CA PRO A 58 -11.44 16.72 -0.60
C PRO A 58 -12.28 15.69 -1.36
N LEU A 59 -13.38 15.25 -0.77
CA LEU A 59 -14.40 14.46 -1.45
C LEU A 59 -15.46 15.41 -1.99
N TYR A 60 -15.38 15.74 -3.27
CA TYR A 60 -16.27 16.70 -3.93
C TYR A 60 -17.56 16.04 -4.42
N PHE A 61 -18.70 16.67 -4.14
CA PHE A 61 -19.99 16.25 -4.67
C PHE A 61 -20.25 16.90 -6.04
N ALA A 62 -20.22 16.09 -7.10
CA ALA A 62 -20.41 16.54 -8.47
C ALA A 62 -21.90 16.65 -8.84
N GLU A 63 -22.58 17.68 -8.34
CA GLU A 63 -24.04 17.86 -8.48
C GLU A 63 -24.54 17.78 -9.94
N ASN A 64 -23.83 18.39 -10.88
CA ASN A 64 -24.22 18.37 -12.30
C ASN A 64 -24.12 16.98 -12.92
N LEU A 65 -23.10 16.20 -12.54
CA LEU A 65 -22.95 14.82 -13.01
C LEU A 65 -24.06 13.94 -12.42
N THR A 66 -24.38 14.12 -11.14
CA THR A 66 -25.47 13.40 -10.47
C THR A 66 -26.82 13.67 -11.13
N LYS A 67 -27.10 14.91 -11.55
CA LYS A 67 -28.35 15.28 -12.25
C LYS A 67 -28.44 14.76 -13.68
N PHE A 68 -27.31 14.44 -14.31
CA PHE A 68 -27.25 13.97 -15.70
C PHE A 68 -27.51 12.46 -15.83
N LEU A 69 -27.11 11.66 -14.83
CA LEU A 69 -27.31 10.21 -14.76
C LEU A 69 -28.73 9.85 -14.29
#